data_AF-A0A3D1IH00-F1
#
_entry.id   AF-A0A3D1IH00-F1
#
_cell.length_a   1.000
_cell.length_b   1.000
_cell.length_c   1.000
_cell.angle_alpha   90.00
_cell.angle_beta   90.00
_cell.angle_gamma   90.00
#
_symmetry.space_group_name_H-M   'P 1'
#
loop_
_entity.id
_entity.type
_entity.pdbx_description
1 polymer ?
#
loop_
_entity_poly.entity_id
_entity_poly.type
_entity_poly.pdbx_seq_one_letter_code
_entity_poly.pdbx_strand_id
1 'polypeptide(L)' 'MQCVDANPLQGYSLADCDLLAGDEEDKVVTWKGEGDISRVGEMAAIRVEMFQAKLFAYRL' A
#
# COMPACT_ATOMS: atom_id res chain seq x y z
N MET A 1 -5.44 8.77 -22.16
CA MET A 1 -6.51 9.05 -21.19
C MET A 1 -5.92 8.81 -19.82
N GLN A 2 -5.64 9.87 -19.07
CA GLN A 2 -4.92 9.82 -17.80
C GLN A 2 -5.94 9.48 -16.72
N CYS A 3 -5.80 8.32 -16.09
CA CYS A 3 -6.68 7.94 -14.98
C CYS A 3 -6.34 8.85 -13.80
N VAL A 4 -7.23 9.80 -13.49
CA VAL A 4 -7.17 10.57 -12.23
C VAL A 4 -7.12 9.56 -11.09
N ASP A 5 -6.26 9.79 -10.11
CA ASP A 5 -5.97 8.88 -9.00
C ASP A 5 -7.26 8.24 -8.46
N ALA A 6 -7.35 6.91 -8.49
CA ALA A 6 -8.46 6.22 -7.86
C ALA A 6 -8.47 6.59 -6.38
N ASN A 7 -9.63 7.00 -5.85
CA ASN A 7 -9.74 7.36 -4.45
C ASN A 7 -9.31 6.18 -3.57
N PRO A 8 -8.45 6.40 -2.56
CA PRO A 8 -8.07 5.35 -1.64
C PRO A 8 -9.29 4.86 -0.86
N LEU A 9 -9.27 3.58 -0.48
CA LEU A 9 -10.24 3.05 0.46
C LEU A 9 -10.08 3.78 1.79
N GLN A 10 -11.20 3.99 2.49
CA GLN A 10 -11.20 4.68 3.77
C GLN A 10 -10.26 3.97 4.76
N GLY A 11 -9.27 4.69 5.28
CA GLY A 11 -8.27 4.16 6.22
C GLY A 11 -7.06 3.46 5.56
N TYR A 12 -7.07 3.27 4.23
CA TYR A 12 -5.96 2.69 3.47
C TYR A 12 -5.29 3.72 2.55
N SER A 13 -5.31 5.00 2.95
CA SER A 13 -4.65 6.06 2.19
C SER A 13 -3.13 6.05 2.43
N LEU A 14 -2.38 6.73 1.56
CA LEU A 14 -0.93 6.90 1.75
C LEU A 14 -0.61 7.69 3.04
N ALA A 15 -1.50 8.59 3.47
CA ALA A 15 -1.33 9.36 4.70
C ALA A 15 -1.56 8.51 5.96
N ASP A 16 -2.34 7.42 5.84
CA ASP A 16 -2.56 6.47 6.93
C ASP A 16 -1.53 5.33 6.93
N CYS A 17 -0.76 5.19 5.85
CA CYS A 17 0.21 4.11 5.65
C CYS A 17 1.46 4.36 6.49
N ASP A 18 1.92 3.32 7.19
CA ASP A 18 3.16 3.35 7.93
C ASP A 18 4.35 3.29 6.96
N LEU A 19 5.33 4.18 7.16
CA LEU A 19 6.45 4.34 6.23
C LEU A 19 7.27 3.04 6.12
N LEU A 20 7.31 2.51 4.90
CA LEU A 20 8.22 1.42 4.55
C LEU A 20 9.61 2.01 4.23
N ALA A 21 10.48 1.98 5.24
CA ALA A 21 11.90 2.29 5.10
C ALA A 21 12.76 1.17 5.69
N GLY A 22 14.02 1.10 5.24
CA GLY A 22 15.00 0.11 5.66
C GLY A 22 15.42 -0.84 4.54
N ASP A 23 16.20 -1.85 4.91
CA ASP A 23 16.61 -2.96 4.06
C ASP A 23 15.89 -4.21 4.56
N GLU A 24 14.70 -4.47 4.01
CA GLU A 24 13.81 -5.55 4.42
C GLU A 24 13.28 -6.23 3.15
N GLU A 25 13.48 -7.54 3.02
CA GLU A 25 13.03 -8.30 1.85
C GLU A 25 11.52 -8.59 1.90
N ASP A 26 10.97 -8.85 3.09
CA ASP A 26 9.54 -9.11 3.31
C ASP A 26 9.05 -8.23 4.47
N LYS A 27 8.38 -7.12 4.13
CA LYS A 27 7.83 -6.17 5.09
C LYS A 27 6.34 -6.04 4.88
N VAL A 28 5.58 -6.29 5.95
CA VAL A 28 4.12 -6.14 5.95
C VAL A 28 3.75 -4.67 5.85
N VAL A 29 2.96 -4.32 4.84
CA VAL A 29 2.35 -3.00 4.71
C VAL A 29 1.29 -2.86 5.81
N THR A 30 1.38 -1.79 6.58
CA THR A 30 0.43 -1.51 7.65
C THR A 30 -0.08 -0.08 7.52
N TRP A 31 -1.31 0.14 7.97
CA TRP A 31 -1.92 1.45 8.12
C TRP A 31 -2.27 1.64 9.58
N LYS A 32 -1.65 2.63 10.23
CA LYS A 32 -1.79 2.87 11.68
C LYS A 32 -1.53 1.61 12.53
N GLY A 33 -0.60 0.77 12.11
CA GLY A 33 -0.25 -0.50 12.76
C GLY A 33 -1.14 -1.69 12.42
N GLU A 34 -2.18 -1.53 11.60
CA GLU A 34 -3.04 -2.63 11.15
C GLU A 34 -2.77 -3.00 9.69
N GLY A 35 -2.56 -4.30 9.42
CA GLY A 35 -2.30 -4.84 8.07
C GLY A 35 -3.45 -5.69 7.51
N ASP A 36 -4.59 -5.74 8.20
CA ASP A 36 -5.72 -6.56 7.78
C ASP A 36 -6.48 -5.88 6.63
N ILE A 37 -6.45 -6.53 5.46
CA ILE A 37 -7.17 -6.11 4.26
C ILE A 37 -8.32 -7.05 3.92
N SER A 38 -8.68 -8.00 4.80
CA SER A 38 -9.80 -8.94 4.56
C SER A 38 -11.16 -8.24 4.36
N ARG A 39 -11.27 -6.99 4.81
CA ARG A 39 -12.43 -6.12 4.63
C ARG A 39 -12.48 -5.44 3.25
N VAL A 40 -11.37 -5.43 2.53
CA VAL A 40 -11.30 -4.97 1.15
C VAL A 40 -11.93 -6.07 0.30
N GLY A 41 -12.95 -5.72 -0.48
CA GLY A 41 -13.71 -6.69 -1.28
C GLY A 41 -12.88 -7.46 -2.31
N GLU A 42 -13.56 -8.16 -3.23
CA GLU A 42 -12.91 -9.11 -4.15
C GLU A 42 -11.86 -8.51 -5.10
N MET A 43 -11.86 -7.18 -5.30
CA MET A 43 -10.90 -6.49 -6.15
C MET A 43 -10.30 -5.29 -5.43
N ALA A 44 -8.98 -5.31 -5.29
CA ALA A 44 -8.19 -4.20 -4.77
C ALA A 44 -7.22 -3.70 -5.84
N ALA A 45 -7.11 -2.38 -5.97
CA ALA A 45 -6.05 -1.75 -6.74
C ALA A 45 -4.96 -1.27 -5.78
N ILE A 46 -3.72 -1.68 -6.02
CA ILE A 46 -2.57 -1.24 -5.22
C ILE A 46 -1.90 -0.06 -5.92
N ARG A 47 -1.68 1.02 -5.17
CA ARG A 47 -0.81 2.12 -5.54
C ARG A 47 0.39 2.13 -4.60
N VAL A 48 1.58 2.24 -5.17
CA VAL A 48 2.84 2.34 -4.43
C VAL A 48 3.52 3.66 -4.79
N GLU A 49 3.81 4.49 -3.79
CA GLU A 49 4.66 5.67 -3.93
C GLU A 49 6.04 5.37 -3.32
N MET A 50 7.08 5.55 -4.11
CA MET A 50 8.44 5.16 -3.74
C MET A 50 9.41 6.31 -3.99
N PHE A 51 10.34 6.50 -3.06
CA PHE A 51 11.46 7.41 -3.22
C PHE A 51 12.75 6.68 -2.84
N GLN A 52 13.73 6.65 -3.76
CA GLN A 52 14.99 5.93 -3.59
C GLN A 52 14.84 4.44 -3.16
N ALA A 53 13.80 3.76 -3.65
CA ALA A 53 13.52 2.36 -3.33
C ALA A 53 13.34 1.52 -4.62
N LYS A 54 13.42 0.19 -4.46
CA LYS A 54 13.11 -0.79 -5.51
C LYS A 54 12.07 -1.79 -5.00
N LEU A 55 10.98 -1.96 -5.74
CA LEU A 55 9.97 -2.99 -5.48
C LEU A 55 10.21 -4.17 -6.42
N PHE A 56 10.49 -5.34 -5.85
CA PHE A 56 10.72 -6.57 -6.62
C PHE A 56 9.44 -7.38 -6.81
N ALA A 57 8.65 -7.52 -5.74
CA ALA A 57 7.42 -8.29 -5.72
C ALA A 57 6.46 -7.73 -4.66
N TYR A 58 5.18 -8.08 -4.77
CA TYR A 58 4.17 -7.85 -3.76
C TYR A 58 3.24 -9.06 -3.69
N ARG A 59 2.59 -9.25 -2.54
CA ARG A 59 1.59 -10.29 -2.29
C ARG A 59 0.41 -9.67 -1.54
N LEU A 60 -0.80 -10.09 -1.90
CA LEU A 60 -2.04 -9.83 -1.18
C LEU A 60 -2.41 -11.04 -0.31
#